data_AF-I4EIE8-F1
#
_entry.id   AF-I4EIE8-F1
#
_cell.length_a   1.000
_cell.length_b   1.000
_cell.length_c   1.000
_cell.angle_alpha   90.00
_cell.angle_beta   90.00
_cell.angle_gamma   90.00
#
_symmetry.space_group_name_H-M   'P 1'
#
loop_
_entity.id
_entity.type
_entity.pdbx_description
1 polymer ?
#
loop_
_entity_poly.entity_id
_entity_poly.type
_entity_poly.pdbx_seq_one_letter_code
_entity_poly.pdbx_strand_id
1 'polypeptide(L)'
;MLGQDRSIDDLLGTLRSGSSRDLSRLGQEIAAMPGRTALIDGLLPYPEARRWLRGTLLDQLDRDTAAEIAGHLLEWREDFDAGRRDRTTPAVISYLPFDTLRQEAAFLAGSNVASAFWERLTAEGTETLIPAAISVFTAGSPAARETTLHLLLLDPFSTLRLSPCDQGRLLAAALNDPDDEVRGLAAELIAETDPEQLLHDQARWTRDPSERVRMAAWDVAFTTDIEQASEDAAILLGDEAAPLAARRSALIALGDYLPTPRFAPLLALMVVHPNQELAEDAGDLLWTRHRTPIAAQAAAQSPHAAVREIAERLLHPQLGSPAAGGSRPGAPGGYDIYQEMLKLGQKPED
;
A
#
# COMPACT_ATOMS: atom_id res chain seq x y z
N MET A 1 -56.98 4.30 19.25
CA MET A 1 -57.23 3.70 17.93
C MET A 1 -56.36 4.44 16.92
N LEU A 2 -55.10 4.03 16.78
CA LEU A 2 -54.20 4.53 15.73
C LEU A 2 -54.33 3.56 14.55
N GLY A 3 -54.59 4.12 13.37
CA GLY A 3 -55.15 3.42 12.21
C GLY A 3 -54.31 2.25 11.71
N GLN A 4 -55.00 1.14 11.49
CA GLN A 4 -54.55 0.03 10.66
C GLN A 4 -54.37 0.52 9.22
N ASP A 5 -53.29 0.06 8.59
CA ASP A 5 -52.92 0.19 7.17
C ASP A 5 -52.56 1.59 6.66
N ARG A 6 -51.40 2.12 7.09
CA ARG A 6 -50.62 2.96 6.15
C ARG A 6 -50.01 2.04 5.10
N SER A 7 -50.26 2.31 3.83
CA SER A 7 -49.65 1.55 2.75
C SER A 7 -48.15 1.81 2.70
N ILE A 8 -47.38 0.86 2.15
CA ILE A 8 -45.95 1.05 1.87
C ILE A 8 -45.75 2.31 1.01
N ASP A 9 -46.64 2.57 0.06
CA ASP A 9 -46.58 3.75 -0.82
C ASP A 9 -46.73 5.07 -0.06
N ASP A 10 -47.62 5.15 0.95
CA ASP A 10 -47.78 6.34 1.78
C ASP A 10 -46.51 6.61 2.62
N LEU A 11 -45.89 5.54 3.12
CA LEU A 11 -44.64 5.62 3.87
C LEU A 11 -43.51 6.09 2.96
N LEU A 12 -43.36 5.50 1.77
CA LEU A 12 -42.35 5.92 0.79
C LEU A 12 -42.56 7.38 0.35
N GLY A 13 -43.81 7.81 0.17
CA GLY A 13 -44.15 9.21 -0.07
C GLY A 13 -43.64 10.12 1.05
N THR A 14 -43.92 9.75 2.31
CA THR A 14 -43.45 10.47 3.50
C THR A 14 -41.92 10.50 3.60
N LEU A 15 -41.25 9.40 3.27
CA LEU A 15 -39.78 9.33 3.28
C LEU A 15 -39.14 10.25 2.24
N ARG A 16 -39.81 10.47 1.10
CA ARG A 16 -39.32 11.31 0.01
C ARG A 16 -39.57 12.80 0.22
N SER A 17 -40.67 13.19 0.89
CA SER A 17 -41.08 14.58 1.03
C SER A 17 -41.10 15.12 2.47
N GLY A 18 -40.96 14.25 3.47
CA GLY A 18 -41.08 14.60 4.89
C GLY A 18 -39.88 15.38 5.41
N SER A 19 -40.12 16.27 6.38
CA SER A 19 -39.05 16.93 7.11
C SER A 19 -38.39 15.94 8.10
N SER A 20 -37.17 16.24 8.57
CA SER A 20 -36.50 15.42 9.58
C SER A 20 -37.35 15.17 10.83
N ARG A 21 -38.16 16.16 11.26
CA ARG A 21 -39.09 15.99 12.39
C ARG A 21 -40.21 15.01 12.08
N ASP A 22 -40.73 15.03 10.86
CA ASP A 22 -41.77 14.11 10.42
C ASP A 22 -41.24 12.68 10.38
N LEU A 23 -40.00 12.49 9.92
CA LEU A 23 -39.31 11.20 9.88
C LEU A 23 -39.03 10.64 11.28
N SER A 24 -38.62 11.49 12.23
CA SER A 24 -38.42 11.06 13.62
C SER A 24 -39.74 10.66 14.30
N ARG A 25 -40.81 11.44 14.08
CA ARG A 25 -42.14 11.11 14.60
C ARG A 25 -42.68 9.81 14.00
N LEU A 26 -42.49 9.62 12.69
CA LEU A 26 -42.85 8.38 12.01
C LEU A 26 -42.14 7.17 12.63
N GLY A 27 -40.86 7.32 12.99
CA GLY A 27 -40.11 6.29 13.70
C GLY A 27 -40.77 5.88 15.02
N GLN A 28 -41.20 6.87 15.82
CA GLN A 28 -41.80 6.61 17.14
C GLN A 28 -43.14 5.91 17.00
N GLU A 29 -43.93 6.31 15.99
CA GLU A 29 -45.20 5.68 15.66
C GLU A 29 -45.01 4.21 15.25
N ILE A 30 -44.02 3.91 14.40
CA ILE A 30 -43.71 2.54 13.94
C ILE A 30 -43.09 1.69 15.06
N ALA A 31 -42.20 2.25 15.88
CA ALA A 31 -41.59 1.54 17.00
C ALA A 31 -42.64 1.02 18.01
N ALA A 32 -43.67 1.83 18.27
CA ALA A 32 -44.78 1.47 19.15
C ALA A 32 -45.84 0.53 18.51
N MET A 33 -45.74 0.24 17.21
CA MET A 33 -46.75 -0.50 16.47
C MET A 33 -46.62 -2.03 16.70
N PRO A 34 -47.72 -2.74 17.02
CA PRO A 34 -47.76 -4.21 17.00
C PRO A 34 -47.62 -4.72 15.55
N GLY A 35 -46.84 -5.78 15.33
CA GLY A 35 -46.67 -6.37 13.99
C GLY A 35 -45.77 -5.56 13.04
N ARG A 36 -45.01 -4.58 13.57
CA ARG A 36 -44.07 -3.74 12.81
C ARG A 36 -43.08 -4.51 11.92
N THR A 37 -42.72 -5.75 12.27
CA THR A 37 -41.76 -6.57 11.51
C THR A 37 -42.19 -6.74 10.06
N ALA A 38 -43.46 -7.11 9.81
CA ALA A 38 -43.97 -7.30 8.45
C ALA A 38 -43.96 -5.99 7.63
N LEU A 39 -44.18 -4.85 8.29
CA LEU A 39 -44.08 -3.54 7.66
C LEU A 39 -42.63 -3.21 7.29
N ILE A 40 -41.69 -3.46 8.20
CA ILE A 40 -40.26 -3.23 7.99
C ILE A 40 -39.75 -4.11 6.86
N ASP A 41 -40.11 -5.40 6.84
CA ASP A 41 -39.74 -6.32 5.76
C ASP A 41 -40.26 -5.84 4.41
N GLY A 42 -41.48 -5.29 4.35
CA GLY A 42 -42.03 -4.67 3.16
C GLY A 42 -41.30 -3.39 2.70
N LEU A 43 -40.59 -2.71 3.60
CA LEU A 43 -39.80 -1.51 3.32
C LEU A 43 -38.37 -1.81 2.87
N LEU A 44 -37.80 -2.96 3.26
CA LEU A 44 -36.41 -3.33 2.95
C LEU A 44 -36.05 -3.29 1.45
N PRO A 45 -36.93 -3.62 0.49
CA PRO A 45 -36.61 -3.51 -0.94
C PRO A 45 -36.28 -2.10 -1.42
N TYR A 46 -36.60 -1.05 -0.66
CA TYR A 46 -36.47 0.34 -1.09
C TYR A 46 -35.26 1.03 -0.43
N PRO A 47 -34.27 1.52 -1.19
CA PRO A 47 -33.05 2.12 -0.65
C PRO A 47 -33.28 3.33 0.26
N GLU A 48 -34.26 4.19 -0.07
CA GLU A 48 -34.64 5.33 0.77
C GLU A 48 -35.18 4.90 2.13
N ALA A 49 -35.92 3.79 2.18
CA ALA A 49 -36.45 3.24 3.42
C ALA A 49 -35.34 2.61 4.25
N ARG A 50 -34.43 1.85 3.65
CA ARG A 50 -33.25 1.32 4.37
C ARG A 50 -32.39 2.42 4.98
N ARG A 51 -32.16 3.52 4.26
CA ARG A 51 -31.45 4.68 4.80
C ARG A 51 -32.18 5.30 6.00
N TRP A 52 -33.50 5.45 5.95
CA TRP A 52 -34.29 5.95 7.07
C TRP A 52 -34.31 4.98 8.26
N LEU A 53 -34.44 3.68 8.01
CA LEU A 53 -34.39 2.64 9.04
C LEU A 53 -33.07 2.74 9.82
N ARG A 54 -31.94 2.78 9.10
CA ARG A 54 -30.60 2.96 9.69
C ARG A 54 -30.43 4.27 10.45
N GLY A 55 -30.83 5.38 9.83
CA GLY A 55 -30.55 6.72 10.35
C GLY A 55 -31.57 7.26 11.36
N THR A 56 -32.66 6.53 11.65
CA THR A 56 -33.72 7.04 12.52
C THR A 56 -34.44 5.95 13.30
N LEU A 57 -34.85 4.84 12.67
CA LEU A 57 -35.68 3.84 13.36
C LEU A 57 -34.87 3.03 14.38
N LEU A 58 -33.65 2.59 14.04
CA LEU A 58 -32.83 1.74 14.93
C LEU A 58 -32.65 2.35 16.33
N ASP A 59 -32.40 3.66 16.41
CA ASP A 59 -32.19 4.37 17.68
C ASP A 59 -33.46 4.47 18.56
N GLN A 60 -34.64 4.16 18.01
CA GLN A 60 -35.92 4.29 18.69
C GLN A 60 -36.51 2.95 19.13
N LEU A 61 -35.86 1.85 18.74
CA LEU A 61 -36.26 0.50 19.08
C LEU A 61 -35.53 0.02 20.33
N ASP A 62 -36.09 -0.99 20.99
CA ASP A 62 -35.33 -1.78 21.96
C ASP A 62 -34.16 -2.50 21.29
N ARG A 63 -33.13 -2.81 22.09
CA ARG A 63 -31.86 -3.32 21.56
C ARG A 63 -31.99 -4.63 20.80
N ASP A 64 -32.87 -5.53 21.25
CA ASP A 64 -33.05 -6.84 20.63
C ASP A 64 -33.73 -6.70 19.27
N THR A 65 -34.79 -5.91 19.18
CA THR A 65 -35.46 -5.60 17.90
C THR A 65 -34.52 -4.84 16.96
N ALA A 66 -33.75 -3.87 17.46
CA ALA A 66 -32.79 -3.13 16.66
C ALA A 66 -31.70 -4.05 16.10
N ALA A 67 -31.23 -5.02 16.88
CA ALA A 67 -30.25 -6.01 16.44
C ALA A 67 -30.80 -6.92 15.32
N GLU A 68 -32.06 -7.37 15.44
CA GLU A 68 -32.74 -8.16 14.39
C GLU A 68 -32.83 -7.39 13.08
N ILE A 69 -33.29 -6.14 13.12
CA ILE A 69 -33.42 -5.30 11.91
C ILE A 69 -32.04 -4.93 11.35
N ALA A 70 -31.04 -4.68 12.20
CA ALA A 70 -29.66 -4.47 11.75
C ALA A 70 -29.14 -5.69 10.99
N GLY A 71 -29.48 -6.90 11.43
CA GLY A 71 -29.21 -8.16 10.71
C GLY A 71 -29.82 -8.17 9.32
N HIS A 72 -31.12 -7.88 9.19
CA HIS A 72 -31.80 -7.82 7.89
C HIS A 72 -31.22 -6.72 6.98
N LEU A 73 -30.84 -5.56 7.54
CA LEU A 73 -30.21 -4.48 6.79
C LEU A 73 -28.82 -4.86 6.25
N LEU A 74 -28.08 -5.71 6.96
CA LEU A 74 -26.76 -6.19 6.52
C LEU A 74 -26.84 -7.10 5.28
N GLU A 75 -27.98 -7.78 5.06
CA GLU A 75 -28.19 -8.63 3.88
C GLU A 75 -28.13 -7.84 2.57
N TRP A 76 -28.44 -6.54 2.61
CA TRP A 76 -28.38 -5.61 1.48
C TRP A 76 -26.96 -5.06 1.30
N ARG A 77 -26.05 -5.94 0.88
CA ARG A 77 -24.61 -5.67 0.77
C ARG A 77 -24.27 -4.44 -0.08
N GLU A 78 -25.10 -4.09 -1.07
CA GLU A 78 -24.87 -2.93 -1.94
C GLU A 78 -24.95 -1.58 -1.20
N ASP A 79 -25.58 -1.52 -0.03
CA ASP A 79 -25.60 -0.32 0.79
C ASP A 79 -24.24 -0.03 1.45
N PHE A 80 -23.38 -1.05 1.55
CA PHE A 80 -22.07 -0.99 2.22
C PHE A 80 -20.89 -0.86 1.23
N ASP A 81 -21.18 -0.52 -0.03
CA ASP A 81 -20.16 -0.26 -1.05
C ASP A 81 -19.12 0.76 -0.54
N ALA A 82 -17.84 0.36 -0.53
CA ALA A 82 -16.71 1.18 -0.08
C ALA A 82 -16.55 2.48 -0.88
N GLY A 83 -16.95 2.50 -2.15
CA GLY A 83 -16.91 3.68 -3.00
C GLY A 83 -18.01 4.70 -2.68
N ARG A 84 -19.02 4.32 -1.87
CA ARG A 84 -20.16 5.17 -1.53
C ARG A 84 -20.10 5.61 -0.07
N ARG A 85 -19.98 6.92 0.15
CA ARG A 85 -20.15 7.50 1.49
C ARG A 85 -21.63 7.54 1.87
N ASP A 86 -22.01 6.74 2.86
CA ASP A 86 -23.32 6.82 3.52
C ASP A 86 -23.10 6.92 5.05
N ARG A 87 -23.58 8.00 5.66
CA ARG A 87 -23.38 8.24 7.10
C ARG A 87 -24.31 7.43 7.99
N THR A 88 -25.28 6.71 7.40
CA THR A 88 -26.25 5.92 8.15
C THR A 88 -25.81 4.47 8.35
N THR A 89 -24.91 3.94 7.50
CA THR A 89 -24.46 2.54 7.59
C THR A 89 -23.72 2.20 8.88
N PRO A 90 -22.94 3.10 9.53
CA PRO A 90 -22.33 2.81 10.83
C PRO A 90 -23.33 2.45 11.94
N ALA A 91 -24.58 2.94 11.87
CA ALA A 91 -25.61 2.61 12.87
C ALA A 91 -25.89 1.09 12.89
N VAL A 92 -25.88 0.43 11.73
CA VAL A 92 -26.03 -1.04 11.65
C VAL A 92 -24.95 -1.72 12.48
N ILE A 93 -23.71 -1.24 12.36
CA ILE A 93 -22.59 -1.76 13.14
C ILE A 93 -22.81 -1.57 14.62
N SER A 94 -23.47 -0.53 15.12
CA SER A 94 -23.68 -0.36 16.57
C SER A 94 -24.64 -1.40 17.17
N TYR A 95 -25.57 -1.95 16.37
CA TYR A 95 -26.64 -2.83 16.86
C TYR A 95 -26.44 -4.32 16.60
N LEU A 96 -25.60 -4.72 15.64
CA LEU A 96 -25.37 -6.15 15.33
C LEU A 96 -24.87 -6.96 16.56
N PRO A 97 -25.16 -8.25 16.68
CA PRO A 97 -24.48 -9.10 17.67
C PRO A 97 -22.98 -9.25 17.35
N PHE A 98 -22.13 -9.44 18.37
CA PHE A 98 -20.68 -9.64 18.17
C PHE A 98 -20.36 -10.90 17.37
N ASP A 99 -21.14 -11.97 17.54
CA ASP A 99 -20.97 -13.19 16.74
C ASP A 99 -21.20 -12.91 15.25
N THR A 100 -22.19 -12.07 14.92
CA THR A 100 -22.44 -11.63 13.54
C THR A 100 -21.30 -10.75 13.02
N LEU A 101 -20.80 -9.80 13.82
CA LEU A 101 -19.64 -8.99 13.43
C LEU A 101 -18.43 -9.87 13.09
N ARG A 102 -18.17 -10.90 13.90
CA ARG A 102 -17.06 -11.85 13.68
C ARG A 102 -17.27 -12.69 12.43
N GLN A 103 -18.48 -13.20 12.22
CA GLN A 103 -18.83 -13.99 11.04
C GLN A 103 -18.69 -13.18 9.75
N GLU A 104 -19.00 -11.89 9.82
CA GLU A 104 -19.05 -10.98 8.68
C GLU A 104 -17.79 -10.12 8.53
N ALA A 105 -16.76 -10.38 9.35
CA ALA A 105 -15.55 -9.56 9.43
C ALA A 105 -14.88 -9.35 8.07
N ALA A 106 -14.74 -10.42 7.29
CA ALA A 106 -14.14 -10.40 5.96
C ALA A 106 -14.80 -9.39 4.99
N PHE A 107 -16.13 -9.26 5.09
CA PHE A 107 -16.89 -8.30 4.29
C PHE A 107 -16.82 -6.89 4.89
N LEU A 108 -17.11 -6.77 6.20
CA LEU A 108 -17.23 -5.49 6.88
C LEU A 108 -15.91 -4.69 6.86
N ALA A 109 -14.77 -5.37 6.97
CA ALA A 109 -13.45 -4.76 6.96
C ALA A 109 -13.08 -4.05 5.64
N GLY A 110 -13.71 -4.43 4.52
CA GLY A 110 -13.49 -3.80 3.20
C GLY A 110 -14.64 -2.92 2.74
N SER A 111 -15.54 -2.54 3.63
CA SER A 111 -16.78 -1.81 3.31
C SER A 111 -16.74 -0.35 3.76
N ASN A 112 -17.75 0.45 3.41
CA ASN A 112 -17.85 1.83 3.89
C ASN A 112 -18.06 1.98 5.42
N VAL A 113 -18.23 0.88 6.15
CA VAL A 113 -18.34 0.84 7.61
C VAL A 113 -17.11 0.27 8.31
N ALA A 114 -16.01 0.01 7.59
CA ALA A 114 -14.81 -0.61 8.14
C ALA A 114 -14.30 0.09 9.42
N SER A 115 -14.26 1.43 9.44
CA SER A 115 -13.86 2.19 10.63
C SER A 115 -14.77 1.92 11.83
N ALA A 116 -16.10 2.01 11.65
CA ALA A 116 -17.06 1.74 12.72
C ALA A 116 -16.99 0.28 13.20
N PHE A 117 -16.74 -0.66 12.28
CA PHE A 117 -16.56 -2.08 12.58
C PHE A 117 -15.33 -2.29 13.49
N TRP A 118 -14.17 -1.74 13.12
CA TRP A 118 -12.95 -1.88 13.90
C TRP A 118 -12.99 -1.13 15.23
N GLU A 119 -13.61 0.06 15.28
CA GLU A 119 -13.87 0.79 16.53
C GLU A 119 -14.72 -0.03 17.49
N ARG A 120 -15.76 -0.70 16.98
CA ARG A 120 -16.63 -1.52 17.81
C ARG A 120 -15.93 -2.76 18.36
N LEU A 121 -15.13 -3.44 17.55
CA LEU A 121 -14.33 -4.58 18.03
C LEU A 121 -13.23 -4.14 19.01
N THR A 122 -12.65 -2.96 18.80
CA THR A 122 -11.68 -2.37 19.72
C THR A 122 -12.29 -2.11 21.10
N ALA A 123 -13.52 -1.61 21.15
CA ALA A 123 -14.23 -1.36 22.40
C ALA A 123 -14.50 -2.64 23.22
N GLU A 124 -14.58 -3.79 22.56
CA GLU A 124 -14.73 -5.11 23.22
C GLU A 124 -13.40 -5.66 23.75
N GLY A 125 -12.28 -5.27 23.13
CA GLY A 125 -10.93 -5.61 23.57
C GLY A 125 -10.15 -6.46 22.56
N THR A 126 -8.85 -6.60 22.82
CA THR A 126 -7.90 -7.24 21.89
C THR A 126 -8.15 -8.73 21.68
N GLU A 127 -8.73 -9.42 22.68
CA GLU A 127 -9.09 -10.85 22.59
C GLU A 127 -10.11 -11.13 21.50
N THR A 128 -10.98 -10.16 21.17
CA THR A 128 -11.96 -10.26 20.09
C THR A 128 -11.41 -9.65 18.80
N LEU A 129 -10.71 -8.52 18.90
CA LEU A 129 -10.18 -7.78 17.76
C LEU A 129 -9.15 -8.58 16.95
N ILE A 130 -8.16 -9.19 17.61
CA ILE A 130 -7.05 -9.85 16.91
C ILE A 130 -7.51 -11.10 16.14
N PRO A 131 -8.32 -12.01 16.70
CA PRO A 131 -8.87 -13.11 15.91
C PRO A 131 -9.72 -12.67 14.72
N ALA A 132 -10.46 -11.55 14.84
CA ALA A 132 -11.23 -11.01 13.74
C ALA A 132 -10.33 -10.42 12.64
N ALA A 133 -9.27 -9.70 13.00
CA ALA A 133 -8.28 -9.22 12.03
C ALA A 133 -7.58 -10.38 11.30
N ILE A 134 -7.19 -11.44 12.02
CA ILE A 134 -6.60 -12.64 11.42
C ILE A 134 -7.59 -13.35 10.47
N SER A 135 -8.88 -13.41 10.81
CA SER A 135 -9.88 -14.00 9.91
C SER A 135 -10.06 -13.17 8.64
N VAL A 136 -9.95 -11.84 8.72
CA VAL A 136 -9.92 -10.96 7.54
C VAL A 136 -8.69 -11.25 6.67
N PHE A 137 -7.51 -11.44 7.26
CA PHE A 137 -6.32 -11.84 6.47
C PHE A 137 -6.49 -13.20 5.77
N THR A 138 -7.34 -14.07 6.30
CA THR A 138 -7.59 -15.40 5.73
C THR A 138 -8.67 -15.40 4.64
N ALA A 139 -9.73 -14.61 4.83
CA ALA A 139 -10.97 -14.72 4.03
C ALA A 139 -11.48 -13.40 3.42
N GLY A 140 -10.92 -12.26 3.81
CA GLY A 140 -11.27 -10.95 3.25
C GLY A 140 -10.80 -10.80 1.81
N SER A 141 -11.34 -9.81 1.10
CA SER A 141 -10.78 -9.37 -0.19
C SER A 141 -9.44 -8.65 0.02
N PRO A 142 -8.58 -8.48 -1.01
CA PRO A 142 -7.35 -7.69 -0.88
C PRO A 142 -7.59 -6.30 -0.28
N ALA A 143 -8.62 -5.58 -0.77
CA ALA A 143 -9.00 -4.28 -0.25
C ALA A 143 -9.39 -4.32 1.24
N ALA A 144 -10.06 -5.38 1.71
CA ALA A 144 -10.39 -5.54 3.13
C ALA A 144 -9.14 -5.76 3.99
N ARG A 145 -8.19 -6.56 3.52
CA ARG A 145 -6.93 -6.85 4.22
C ARG A 145 -6.03 -5.62 4.29
N GLU A 146 -5.90 -4.89 3.18
CA GLU A 146 -5.20 -3.60 3.12
C GLU A 146 -5.86 -2.54 4.03
N THR A 147 -7.19 -2.42 3.99
CA THR A 147 -7.94 -1.50 4.87
C THR A 147 -7.75 -1.85 6.35
N THR A 148 -7.63 -3.14 6.67
CA THR A 148 -7.36 -3.63 8.02
C THR A 148 -5.98 -3.17 8.51
N LEU A 149 -4.93 -3.32 7.69
CA LEU A 149 -3.60 -2.80 8.03
C LEU A 149 -3.64 -1.29 8.25
N HIS A 150 -4.30 -0.55 7.36
CA HIS A 150 -4.42 0.89 7.47
C HIS A 150 -5.09 1.33 8.78
N LEU A 151 -6.28 0.80 9.08
CA LEU A 151 -7.06 1.26 10.23
C LEU A 151 -6.49 0.79 11.58
N LEU A 152 -5.84 -0.37 11.62
CA LEU A 152 -5.33 -0.93 12.88
C LEU A 152 -3.87 -0.56 13.17
N LEU A 153 -3.05 -0.28 12.15
CA LEU A 153 -1.61 -0.06 12.33
C LEU A 153 -1.11 1.30 11.83
N LEU A 154 -1.69 1.84 10.76
CA LEU A 154 -1.16 3.07 10.12
C LEU A 154 -1.93 4.33 10.44
N ASP A 155 -3.22 4.25 10.79
CA ASP A 155 -4.06 5.42 11.01
C ASP A 155 -3.55 6.23 12.23
N PRO A 156 -2.96 7.41 12.01
CA PRO A 156 -2.40 8.22 13.10
C PRO A 156 -3.49 8.77 14.03
N PHE A 157 -4.75 8.82 13.57
CA PHE A 157 -5.88 9.32 14.33
C PHE A 157 -6.63 8.21 15.09
N SER A 158 -6.28 6.95 14.84
CA SER A 158 -6.85 5.83 15.58
C SER A 158 -6.59 6.02 17.07
N THR A 159 -7.61 5.82 17.91
CA THR A 159 -7.44 5.81 19.37
C THR A 159 -6.96 4.44 19.87
N LEU A 160 -6.98 3.42 19.00
CA LEU A 160 -6.46 2.09 19.30
C LEU A 160 -4.93 2.13 19.35
N ARG A 161 -4.35 1.51 20.38
CA ARG A 161 -2.92 1.24 20.46
C ARG A 161 -2.73 -0.24 20.73
N LEU A 162 -2.42 -0.99 19.68
CA LEU A 162 -2.08 -2.40 19.79
C LEU A 162 -0.75 -2.57 20.52
N SER A 163 -0.65 -3.62 21.34
CA SER A 163 0.62 -4.00 21.93
C SER A 163 1.62 -4.43 20.84
N PRO A 164 2.94 -4.29 21.03
CA PRO A 164 3.92 -4.77 20.04
C PRO A 164 3.74 -6.24 19.67
N CYS A 165 3.33 -7.08 20.63
CA CYS A 165 3.02 -8.49 20.41
C CYS A 165 1.84 -8.67 19.45
N ASP A 166 0.75 -7.92 19.65
CA ASP A 166 -0.42 -7.98 18.78
C ASP A 166 -0.15 -7.41 17.39
N GLN A 167 0.61 -6.32 17.29
CA GLN A 167 1.07 -5.79 16.00
C GLN A 167 1.89 -6.83 15.25
N GLY A 168 2.87 -7.45 15.92
CA GLY A 168 3.70 -8.51 15.33
C GLY A 168 2.88 -9.69 14.83
N ARG A 169 1.81 -10.09 15.55
CA ARG A 169 0.90 -11.16 15.10
C ARG A 169 0.15 -10.79 13.82
N LEU A 170 -0.34 -9.55 13.70
CA LEU A 170 -1.04 -9.09 12.50
C LEU A 170 -0.08 -8.95 11.32
N LEU A 171 1.10 -8.37 11.55
CA LEU A 171 2.13 -8.21 10.53
C LEU A 171 2.66 -9.55 10.02
N ALA A 172 2.88 -10.54 10.89
CA ALA A 172 3.28 -11.88 10.48
C ALA A 172 2.22 -12.57 9.61
N ALA A 173 0.92 -12.34 9.88
CA ALA A 173 -0.15 -12.84 9.02
C ALA A 173 -0.13 -12.14 7.65
N ALA A 174 -0.01 -10.82 7.64
CA ALA A 174 0.00 -10.02 6.40
C ALA A 174 1.27 -10.22 5.55
N LEU A 175 2.43 -10.52 6.15
CA LEU A 175 3.66 -10.82 5.42
C LEU A 175 3.57 -12.13 4.61
N ASN A 176 2.61 -13.01 4.93
CA ASN A 176 2.33 -14.23 4.19
C ASN A 176 1.07 -14.12 3.30
N ASP A 177 0.55 -12.91 3.08
CA ASP A 177 -0.63 -12.68 2.26
C ASP A 177 -0.38 -13.07 0.79
N PRO A 178 -1.36 -13.64 0.06
CA PRO A 178 -1.20 -13.89 -1.36
C PRO A 178 -1.14 -12.61 -2.21
N ASP A 179 -1.64 -11.48 -1.70
CA ASP A 179 -1.66 -10.21 -2.41
C ASP A 179 -0.37 -9.41 -2.17
N ASP A 180 0.23 -8.95 -3.28
CA ASP A 180 1.55 -8.30 -3.27
C ASP A 180 1.54 -6.93 -2.58
N GLU A 181 0.42 -6.20 -2.60
CA GLU A 181 0.29 -4.89 -1.95
C GLU A 181 0.18 -5.07 -0.44
N VAL A 182 -0.64 -6.03 0.01
CA VAL A 182 -0.79 -6.35 1.44
C VAL A 182 0.53 -6.84 2.03
N ARG A 183 1.25 -7.75 1.34
CA ARG A 183 2.59 -8.17 1.78
C ARG A 183 3.58 -7.01 1.79
N GLY A 184 3.57 -6.17 0.77
CA GLY A 184 4.45 -5.01 0.65
C GLY A 184 4.28 -4.04 1.81
N LEU A 185 3.04 -3.69 2.14
CA LEU A 185 2.72 -2.83 3.27
C LEU A 185 3.15 -3.44 4.61
N ALA A 186 2.94 -4.75 4.78
CA ALA A 186 3.41 -5.45 5.97
C ALA A 186 4.93 -5.44 6.08
N ALA A 187 5.66 -5.65 4.98
CA ALA A 187 7.12 -5.65 4.97
C ALA A 187 7.71 -4.29 5.35
N GLU A 188 7.14 -3.18 4.86
CA GLU A 188 7.56 -1.83 5.28
C GLU A 188 7.36 -1.59 6.77
N LEU A 189 6.17 -1.93 7.29
CA LEU A 189 5.89 -1.81 8.72
C LEU A 189 6.85 -2.65 9.57
N ILE A 190 7.12 -3.89 9.14
CA ILE A 190 8.08 -4.77 9.81
C ILE A 190 9.48 -4.18 9.77
N ALA A 191 9.91 -3.60 8.66
CA ALA A 191 11.22 -2.96 8.56
C ALA A 191 11.42 -1.86 9.61
N GLU A 192 10.36 -1.14 9.97
CA GLU A 192 10.39 -0.10 11.00
C GLU A 192 10.30 -0.65 12.43
N THR A 193 9.42 -1.65 12.66
CA THR A 193 9.07 -2.08 14.02
C THR A 193 9.80 -3.33 14.51
N ASP A 194 10.13 -4.26 13.61
CA ASP A 194 10.74 -5.56 13.92
C ASP A 194 11.56 -6.10 12.72
N PRO A 195 12.64 -5.40 12.32
CA PRO A 195 13.42 -5.74 11.13
C PRO A 195 14.06 -7.13 11.17
N GLU A 196 14.22 -7.74 12.36
CA GLU A 196 14.78 -9.09 12.51
C GLU A 196 13.97 -10.16 11.76
N GLN A 197 12.66 -9.97 11.58
CA GLN A 197 11.82 -10.90 10.81
C GLN A 197 12.20 -10.94 9.32
N LEU A 198 12.58 -9.80 8.73
CA LEU A 198 13.04 -9.74 7.34
C LEU A 198 14.47 -10.26 7.21
N LEU A 199 15.32 -10.05 8.21
CA LEU A 199 16.69 -10.59 8.21
C LEU A 199 16.72 -12.12 8.33
N HIS A 200 15.80 -12.71 9.09
CA HIS A 200 15.78 -14.16 9.33
C HIS A 200 15.69 -15.00 8.05
N ASP A 201 14.99 -14.50 7.02
CA ASP A 201 14.84 -15.15 5.73
C ASP A 201 15.06 -14.15 4.57
N GLN A 202 16.14 -13.38 4.65
CA GLN A 202 16.47 -12.34 3.66
C GLN A 202 16.49 -12.89 2.23
N ALA A 203 16.97 -14.13 2.04
CA ALA A 203 17.04 -14.75 0.72
C ALA A 203 15.66 -14.93 0.06
N ARG A 204 14.63 -15.25 0.85
CA ARG A 204 13.23 -15.29 0.39
C ARG A 204 12.75 -13.90 0.03
N TRP A 205 12.90 -12.93 0.93
CA TRP A 205 12.26 -11.61 0.77
C TRP A 205 12.88 -10.76 -0.34
N THR A 206 14.20 -10.87 -0.55
CA THR A 206 14.90 -10.21 -1.68
C THR A 206 14.53 -10.80 -3.04
N ARG A 207 13.80 -11.92 -3.08
CA ARG A 207 13.27 -12.58 -4.28
C ARG A 207 11.75 -12.60 -4.34
N ASP A 208 11.07 -11.93 -3.41
CA ASP A 208 9.61 -11.86 -3.40
C ASP A 208 9.10 -11.21 -4.71
N PRO A 209 7.96 -11.66 -5.27
CA PRO A 209 7.36 -11.03 -6.45
C PRO A 209 7.07 -9.52 -6.26
N SER A 210 6.71 -9.11 -5.04
CA SER A 210 6.41 -7.72 -4.70
C SER A 210 7.68 -6.88 -4.62
N GLU A 211 7.74 -5.82 -5.42
CA GLU A 211 8.84 -4.85 -5.39
C GLU A 211 8.99 -4.20 -4.01
N ARG A 212 7.86 -3.84 -3.39
CA ARG A 212 7.78 -3.20 -2.08
C ARG A 212 8.39 -4.08 -0.97
N VAL A 213 8.15 -5.40 -1.03
CA VAL A 213 8.80 -6.37 -0.12
C VAL A 213 10.30 -6.43 -0.36
N ARG A 214 10.75 -6.52 -1.62
CA ARG A 214 12.19 -6.56 -1.94
C ARG A 214 12.92 -5.30 -1.49
N MET A 215 12.31 -4.13 -1.66
CA MET A 215 12.85 -2.85 -1.19
C MET A 215 13.00 -2.85 0.34
N ALA A 216 11.95 -3.15 1.09
CA ALA A 216 12.00 -3.21 2.54
C ALA A 216 13.07 -4.21 3.05
N ALA A 217 13.18 -5.38 2.41
CA ALA A 217 14.18 -6.37 2.74
C ALA A 217 15.62 -5.88 2.52
N TRP A 218 15.87 -5.20 1.39
CA TRP A 218 17.18 -4.61 1.12
C TRP A 218 17.49 -3.46 2.06
N ASP A 219 16.53 -2.57 2.32
CA ASP A 219 16.71 -1.43 3.21
C ASP A 219 17.14 -1.88 4.61
N VAL A 220 16.48 -2.92 5.14
CA VAL A 220 16.82 -3.52 6.42
C VAL A 220 18.22 -4.17 6.39
N ALA A 221 18.52 -4.94 5.34
CA ALA A 221 19.80 -5.62 5.21
C ALA A 221 20.97 -4.62 5.16
N PHE A 222 20.89 -3.61 4.32
CA PHE A 222 21.94 -2.60 4.17
C PHE A 222 22.09 -1.69 5.39
N THR A 223 21.00 -1.40 6.10
CA THR A 223 21.04 -0.61 7.34
C THR A 223 21.67 -1.40 8.50
N THR A 224 21.55 -2.73 8.47
CA THR A 224 22.08 -3.62 9.51
C THR A 224 23.54 -3.99 9.27
N ASP A 225 23.87 -4.47 8.06
CA ASP A 225 25.23 -4.86 7.67
C ASP A 225 25.46 -4.56 6.19
N ILE A 226 26.01 -3.38 5.91
CA ILE A 226 26.32 -2.93 4.55
C ILE A 226 27.29 -3.87 3.82
N GLU A 227 28.23 -4.51 4.51
CA GLU A 227 29.24 -5.33 3.86
C GLU A 227 28.62 -6.65 3.38
N GLN A 228 27.91 -7.34 4.27
CA GLN A 228 27.21 -8.59 3.91
C GLN A 228 26.11 -8.34 2.88
N ALA A 229 25.30 -7.30 3.06
CA ALA A 229 24.22 -6.96 2.12
C ALA A 229 24.76 -6.63 0.72
N SER A 230 25.92 -5.96 0.64
CA SER A 230 26.57 -5.68 -0.65
C SER A 230 27.04 -6.95 -1.35
N GLU A 231 27.61 -7.90 -0.61
CA GLU A 231 28.03 -9.19 -1.15
C GLU A 231 26.82 -9.99 -1.66
N ASP A 232 25.77 -10.09 -0.84
CA ASP A 232 24.54 -10.82 -1.20
C ASP A 232 23.84 -10.22 -2.42
N ALA A 233 23.75 -8.89 -2.49
CA ALA A 233 23.16 -8.19 -3.63
C ALA A 233 24.00 -8.39 -4.90
N ALA A 234 25.33 -8.35 -4.81
CA ALA A 234 26.21 -8.62 -5.95
C ALA A 234 26.09 -10.08 -6.45
N ILE A 235 25.97 -11.04 -5.52
CA ILE A 235 25.71 -12.45 -5.83
C ILE A 235 24.37 -12.59 -6.56
N LEU A 236 23.29 -12.00 -6.04
CA LEU A 236 21.98 -12.06 -6.67
C LEU A 236 21.97 -11.41 -8.06
N LEU A 237 22.63 -10.25 -8.22
CA LEU A 237 22.74 -9.56 -9.50
C LEU A 237 23.44 -10.42 -10.57
N GLY A 238 24.46 -11.19 -10.17
CA GLY A 238 25.20 -12.10 -11.04
C GLY A 238 24.53 -13.47 -11.28
N ASP A 239 23.46 -13.80 -10.57
CA ASP A 239 22.75 -15.07 -10.73
C ASP A 239 21.81 -15.02 -11.94
N GLU A 240 22.26 -15.57 -13.07
CA GLU A 240 21.48 -15.64 -14.31
C GLU A 240 20.20 -16.49 -14.20
N ALA A 241 20.10 -17.37 -13.20
CA ALA A 241 18.90 -18.15 -12.96
C ALA A 241 17.85 -17.43 -12.10
N ALA A 242 18.24 -16.33 -11.43
CA ALA A 242 17.33 -15.56 -10.59
C ALA A 242 16.32 -14.76 -11.44
N PRO A 243 15.11 -14.51 -10.91
CA PRO A 243 14.13 -13.65 -11.56
C PRO A 243 14.71 -12.26 -11.85
N LEU A 244 14.48 -11.75 -13.07
CA LEU A 244 15.02 -10.45 -13.50
C LEU A 244 14.64 -9.32 -12.55
N ALA A 245 13.40 -9.29 -12.06
CA ALA A 245 12.92 -8.29 -11.11
C ALA A 245 13.74 -8.27 -9.79
N ALA A 246 14.17 -9.43 -9.30
CA ALA A 246 14.99 -9.53 -8.10
C ALA A 246 16.43 -9.04 -8.36
N ARG A 247 17.00 -9.36 -9.52
CA ARG A 247 18.32 -8.87 -9.96
C ARG A 247 18.32 -7.34 -10.11
N ARG A 248 17.28 -6.79 -10.73
CA ARG A 248 17.07 -5.34 -10.87
C ARG A 248 16.98 -4.66 -9.50
N SER A 249 16.20 -5.21 -8.56
CA SER A 249 16.12 -4.69 -7.19
C SER A 249 17.46 -4.77 -6.42
N ALA A 250 18.30 -5.76 -6.69
CA ALA A 250 19.66 -5.79 -6.11
C ALA A 250 20.57 -4.69 -6.68
N LEU A 251 20.49 -4.42 -7.99
CA LEU A 251 21.23 -3.33 -8.65
C LEU A 251 20.81 -1.95 -8.12
N ILE A 252 19.50 -1.67 -8.19
CA ILE A 252 18.70 -1.04 -7.13
C ILE A 252 19.44 -0.58 -5.87
N ALA A 253 19.38 -1.48 -4.88
CA ALA A 253 19.89 -1.31 -3.55
C ALA A 253 21.40 -1.04 -3.51
N LEU A 254 22.20 -1.70 -4.36
CA LEU A 254 23.64 -1.42 -4.45
C LEU A 254 23.91 0.04 -4.82
N GLY A 255 23.17 0.60 -5.77
CA GLY A 255 23.26 2.02 -6.10
C GLY A 255 22.81 2.92 -4.95
N ASP A 256 21.71 2.58 -4.28
CA ASP A 256 21.22 3.45 -3.21
C ASP A 256 22.13 3.50 -1.98
N TYR A 257 22.74 2.39 -1.60
CA TYR A 257 23.48 2.27 -0.35
C TYR A 257 25.01 2.39 -0.49
N LEU A 258 25.60 2.02 -1.64
CA LEU A 258 27.04 2.12 -1.79
C LEU A 258 27.49 3.52 -2.21
N PRO A 259 28.61 4.02 -1.65
CA PRO A 259 29.22 5.24 -2.14
C PRO A 259 29.77 5.01 -3.55
N THR A 260 29.73 6.06 -4.38
CA THR A 260 30.14 6.02 -5.78
C THR A 260 31.47 5.31 -6.05
N PRO A 261 32.57 5.52 -5.28
CA PRO A 261 33.83 4.82 -5.54
C PRO A 261 33.74 3.28 -5.41
N ARG A 262 32.88 2.77 -4.54
CA ARG A 262 32.69 1.31 -4.34
C ARG A 262 31.80 0.71 -5.41
N PHE A 263 30.76 1.44 -5.84
CA PHE A 263 29.81 0.96 -6.82
C PHE A 263 30.29 1.10 -8.28
N ALA A 264 31.16 2.08 -8.57
CA ALA A 264 31.58 2.41 -9.94
C ALA A 264 32.12 1.24 -10.77
N PRO A 265 32.92 0.29 -10.24
CA PRO A 265 33.38 -0.86 -11.02
C PRO A 265 32.23 -1.77 -11.47
N LEU A 266 31.28 -2.05 -10.57
CA LEU A 266 30.11 -2.86 -10.88
C LEU A 266 29.18 -2.11 -11.86
N LEU A 267 28.98 -0.81 -11.64
CA LEU A 267 28.18 0.03 -12.52
C LEU A 267 28.73 0.03 -13.96
N ALA A 268 30.06 0.10 -14.13
CA ALA A 268 30.70 0.02 -15.44
C ALA A 268 30.48 -1.33 -16.15
N LEU A 269 30.35 -2.43 -15.39
CA LEU A 269 29.97 -3.74 -15.94
C LEU A 269 28.50 -3.77 -16.35
N MET A 270 27.62 -3.16 -15.54
CA MET A 270 26.17 -3.24 -15.74
C MET A 270 25.65 -2.38 -16.88
N VAL A 271 26.24 -1.20 -17.14
CA VAL A 271 25.83 -0.36 -18.28
C VAL A 271 26.07 -1.01 -19.65
N VAL A 272 26.95 -2.01 -19.75
CA VAL A 272 27.22 -2.78 -20.98
C VAL A 272 26.59 -4.18 -20.95
N HIS A 273 25.78 -4.47 -19.95
CA HIS A 273 25.16 -5.78 -19.78
C HIS A 273 24.24 -6.12 -20.98
N PRO A 274 24.19 -7.38 -21.44
CA PRO A 274 23.38 -7.77 -22.60
C PRO A 274 21.86 -7.72 -22.35
N ASN A 275 21.43 -7.85 -21.08
CA ASN A 275 20.03 -7.63 -20.71
C ASN A 275 19.74 -6.12 -20.67
N GLN A 276 18.78 -5.70 -21.49
CA GLN A 276 18.44 -4.29 -21.67
C GLN A 276 17.96 -3.61 -20.39
N GLU A 277 17.07 -4.25 -19.63
CA GLU A 277 16.49 -3.65 -18.43
C GLU A 277 17.55 -3.39 -17.36
N LEU A 278 18.48 -4.33 -17.14
CA LEU A 278 19.59 -4.13 -16.20
C LEU A 278 20.56 -3.03 -16.66
N ALA A 279 20.83 -2.94 -17.97
CA ALA A 279 21.70 -1.92 -18.50
C ALA A 279 21.08 -0.51 -18.43
N GLU A 280 19.77 -0.42 -18.65
CA GLU A 280 19.00 0.83 -18.53
C GLU A 280 18.92 1.30 -17.07
N ASP A 281 18.59 0.41 -16.11
CA ASP A 281 18.62 0.73 -14.68
C ASP A 281 20.01 1.22 -14.23
N ALA A 282 21.08 0.56 -14.71
CA ALA A 282 22.46 0.98 -14.48
C ALA A 282 22.75 2.36 -15.11
N GLY A 283 22.25 2.60 -16.32
CA GLY A 283 22.34 3.90 -16.98
C GLY A 283 21.68 5.01 -16.17
N ASP A 284 20.50 4.75 -15.62
CA ASP A 284 19.77 5.69 -14.77
C ASP A 284 20.51 5.98 -13.47
N LEU A 285 21.05 4.94 -12.80
CA LEU A 285 21.89 5.12 -11.62
C LEU A 285 23.16 5.95 -11.91
N LEU A 286 23.79 5.72 -13.07
CA LEU A 286 24.92 6.51 -13.53
C LEU A 286 24.53 7.99 -13.75
N TRP A 287 23.38 8.24 -14.37
CA TRP A 287 22.92 9.60 -14.67
C TRP A 287 22.51 10.37 -13.41
N THR A 288 21.79 9.72 -12.50
CA THR A 288 21.14 10.37 -11.36
C THR A 288 22.03 10.46 -10.13
N ARG A 289 22.86 9.45 -9.85
CA ARG A 289 23.54 9.30 -8.54
C ARG A 289 25.05 9.06 -8.64
N HIS A 290 25.50 8.17 -9.53
CA HIS A 290 26.89 7.68 -9.56
C HIS A 290 27.68 8.10 -10.79
N ARG A 291 27.61 9.39 -11.11
CA ARG A 291 28.38 9.99 -12.20
C ARG A 291 29.87 9.72 -12.02
N THR A 292 30.44 8.88 -12.89
CA THR A 292 31.88 8.57 -12.90
C THR A 292 32.41 8.43 -14.32
N PRO A 293 33.69 8.79 -14.58
CA PRO A 293 34.27 8.68 -15.91
C PRO A 293 34.29 7.24 -16.45
N ILE A 294 34.64 6.28 -15.59
CA ILE A 294 34.78 4.87 -16.00
C ILE A 294 33.45 4.27 -16.46
N ALA A 295 32.36 4.51 -15.73
CA ALA A 295 31.04 4.02 -16.09
C ALA A 295 30.46 4.78 -17.29
N ALA A 296 30.71 6.10 -17.41
CA ALA A 296 30.29 6.86 -18.58
C ALA A 296 30.99 6.39 -19.87
N GLN A 297 32.28 6.09 -19.80
CA GLN A 297 33.03 5.50 -20.92
C GLN A 297 32.53 4.10 -21.28
N ALA A 298 32.23 3.27 -20.29
CA ALA A 298 31.63 1.96 -20.52
C ALA A 298 30.24 2.07 -21.16
N ALA A 299 29.39 2.99 -20.67
CA ALA A 299 28.05 3.22 -21.21
C ALA A 299 28.07 3.62 -22.70
N ALA A 300 29.10 4.32 -23.17
CA ALA A 300 29.28 4.64 -24.60
C ALA A 300 29.45 3.38 -25.48
N GLN A 301 29.89 2.27 -24.89
CA GLN A 301 30.06 0.97 -25.55
C GLN A 301 28.85 0.04 -25.36
N SER A 302 27.80 0.49 -24.67
CA SER A 302 26.62 -0.32 -24.39
C SER A 302 25.96 -0.80 -25.70
N PRO A 303 25.43 -2.04 -25.75
CA PRO A 303 24.62 -2.49 -26.88
C PRO A 303 23.29 -1.72 -26.98
N HIS A 304 22.84 -1.06 -25.90
CA HIS A 304 21.55 -0.38 -25.83
C HIS A 304 21.67 1.12 -26.14
N ALA A 305 20.82 1.60 -27.07
CA ALA A 305 20.88 2.99 -27.55
C ALA A 305 20.59 4.01 -26.43
N ALA A 306 19.63 3.71 -25.54
CA ALA A 306 19.28 4.58 -24.42
C ALA A 306 20.48 4.83 -23.48
N VAL A 307 21.25 3.78 -23.18
CA VAL A 307 22.45 3.89 -22.33
C VAL A 307 23.57 4.66 -23.03
N ARG A 308 23.75 4.48 -24.34
CA ARG A 308 24.71 5.28 -25.12
C ARG A 308 24.34 6.77 -25.15
N GLU A 309 23.06 7.12 -25.18
CA GLU A 309 22.60 8.50 -25.13
C GLU A 309 22.95 9.15 -23.77
N ILE A 310 22.80 8.41 -22.67
CA ILE A 310 23.25 8.86 -21.34
C ILE A 310 24.75 9.16 -21.36
N ALA A 311 25.56 8.26 -21.93
CA ALA A 311 27.00 8.45 -22.06
C ALA A 311 27.36 9.69 -22.88
N GLU A 312 26.71 9.89 -24.04
CA GLU A 312 26.91 11.05 -24.91
C GLU A 312 26.66 12.35 -24.14
N ARG A 313 25.56 12.42 -23.39
CA ARG A 313 25.23 13.59 -22.56
C ARG A 313 26.25 13.81 -21.45
N LEU A 314 26.67 12.75 -20.75
CA LEU A 314 27.61 12.85 -19.64
C LEU A 314 29.03 13.23 -20.07
N LEU A 315 29.47 12.73 -21.22
CA LEU A 315 30.81 12.94 -21.79
C LEU A 315 30.88 14.16 -22.71
N HIS A 316 29.77 14.86 -22.95
CA HIS A 316 29.74 16.00 -23.87
C HIS A 316 30.81 17.06 -23.49
N PRO A 317 31.70 17.48 -24.42
CA PRO A 317 32.83 18.35 -24.10
C PRO A 317 32.50 19.74 -23.55
N GLN A 318 31.25 20.19 -23.68
CA GLN A 318 30.83 21.52 -23.24
C GLN A 318 29.65 21.48 -22.25
N LEU A 319 28.91 20.37 -22.22
CA LEU A 319 27.63 20.26 -21.50
C LEU A 319 27.64 19.10 -20.50
N GLY A 320 28.67 18.24 -20.59
CA GLY A 320 28.82 17.05 -19.79
C GLY A 320 29.04 17.35 -18.31
N SER A 321 29.04 16.29 -17.53
CA SER A 321 29.28 16.36 -16.09
C SER A 321 30.78 16.18 -15.82
N PRO A 322 31.47 17.13 -15.16
CA PRO A 322 32.84 16.93 -14.71
C PRO A 322 33.02 15.68 -13.84
N ALA A 323 32.02 15.38 -13.01
CA ALA A 323 32.01 14.15 -12.19
C ALA A 323 31.97 12.88 -13.05
N ALA A 324 31.44 12.94 -14.27
CA ALA A 324 31.40 11.83 -15.21
C ALA A 324 32.50 11.90 -16.28
N GLY A 325 33.49 12.79 -16.15
CA GLY A 325 34.58 12.94 -17.12
C GLY A 325 34.28 13.86 -18.30
N GLY A 326 33.11 14.49 -18.36
CA GLY A 326 32.82 15.55 -19.31
C GLY A 326 33.54 16.86 -18.96
N SER A 327 33.83 17.69 -19.96
CA SER A 327 34.46 18.99 -19.72
C SER A 327 33.42 20.09 -19.56
N ARG A 328 33.58 20.94 -18.53
CA ARG A 328 32.87 22.23 -18.41
C ARG A 328 33.91 23.35 -18.38
N PRO A 329 33.73 24.42 -19.16
CA PRO A 329 34.58 25.61 -19.03
C PRO A 329 34.59 26.09 -17.56
N GLY A 330 35.78 26.12 -16.95
CA GLY A 330 35.99 26.62 -15.57
C GLY A 330 35.88 25.59 -14.43
N ALA A 331 35.72 24.28 -14.70
CA ALA A 331 35.74 23.27 -13.64
C ALA A 331 37.17 23.02 -13.10
N PRO A 332 37.41 23.07 -11.77
CA PRO A 332 38.73 22.86 -11.20
C PRO A 332 39.08 21.37 -11.27
N GLY A 333 40.05 21.02 -12.12
CA GLY A 333 40.55 19.65 -12.29
C GLY A 333 40.32 19.02 -13.67
N GLY A 334 39.73 19.75 -14.63
CA GLY A 334 39.68 19.31 -16.02
C GLY A 334 41.09 19.27 -16.62
N TYR A 335 41.74 18.10 -16.61
CA TYR A 335 42.86 17.85 -17.51
C TYR A 335 42.31 17.99 -18.92
N ASP A 336 42.64 19.10 -19.56
CA ASP A 336 42.21 19.44 -20.90
C ASP A 336 43.04 18.60 -21.88
N ILE A 337 42.65 17.31 -22.01
CA ILE A 337 43.27 16.35 -22.93
C ILE A 337 43.25 16.90 -24.36
N TYR A 338 42.25 17.74 -24.70
CA TYR A 338 42.20 18.44 -25.98
C TYR A 338 43.29 19.51 -26.13
N GLN A 339 43.64 20.26 -25.08
CA GLN A 339 44.81 21.17 -25.10
C GLN A 339 46.13 20.41 -25.27
N GLU A 340 46.30 19.24 -24.65
CA GLU A 340 47.50 18.42 -24.87
C GLU A 340 47.56 17.81 -26.27
N MET A 341 46.44 17.35 -26.83
CA MET A 341 46.39 16.88 -28.22
C MET A 341 46.64 18.00 -29.23
N LEU A 342 46.18 19.23 -28.95
CA LEU A 342 46.49 20.42 -29.76
C LEU A 342 47.97 20.80 -29.66
N LYS A 343 48.62 20.60 -28.52
CA LYS A 343 50.07 20.80 -28.35
C LYS A 343 50.91 19.72 -29.04
N LEU A 344 50.44 18.47 -29.07
CA LEU A 344 51.11 17.37 -29.78
C LEU A 344 50.93 17.42 -31.31
N GLY A 345 49.91 18.13 -31.80
CA GLY A 345 49.66 18.35 -33.23
C GLY A 345 50.43 19.52 -33.85
N GLN A 346 51.04 20.40 -33.04
CA GLN A 346 51.92 21.45 -33.53
C GLN A 346 53.34 20.89 -33.67
N LYS A 347 53.71 20.48 -34.89
CA LYS A 347 55.12 20.39 -35.27
C LYS A 347 55.75 21.78 -35.05
N PRO A 348 56.97 21.86 -34.48
CA PRO A 348 57.71 23.11 -34.53
C PRO A 348 57.98 23.44 -36.01
N GLU A 349 57.42 24.55 -36.49
CA GLU A 349 57.99 25.25 -37.64
C GLU A 349 59.26 25.94 -37.14
N ASP A 350 60.34 25.73 -37.91
CA ASP A 350 61.76 26.03 -37.68
C ASP A 350 62.14 27.23 -36.79
#